data_AF-A0A1X1MUA7-F1
#
_entry.id   AF-A0A1X1MUA7-F1
#
_cell.length_a   1.000
_cell.length_b   1.000
_cell.length_c   1.000
_cell.angle_alpha   90.00
_cell.angle_beta   90.00
_cell.angle_gamma   90.00
#
_symmetry.space_group_name_H-M   'P 1'
#
loop_
_entity.id
_entity.type
_entity.pdbx_description
1 polymer ?
#
loop_
_entity_poly.entity_id
_entity_poly.type
_entity_poly.pdbx_seq_one_letter_code
_entity_poly.pdbx_strand_id
1 'polypeptide(L)' 'MSMQTVEDAVATALANRLQMDKADIDLDLPMHLLPKIESVVILSVVVDLEDALSVAIPDDVPFAAVTARDLAELIKELM' A
#
# COMPACT_ATOMS: atom_id res chain seq x y z
N MET A 1 9.20 -16.34 11.81
CA MET A 1 9.44 -15.82 10.45
C MET A 1 8.06 -15.65 9.83
N SER A 2 7.45 -14.49 10.03
CA SER A 2 6.11 -14.25 9.53
C SER A 2 6.18 -14.12 8.01
N MET A 3 5.45 -14.98 7.32
CA MET A 3 5.22 -14.92 5.89
C MET A 3 4.59 -13.55 5.61
N GLN A 4 5.39 -12.57 5.17
CA GLN A 4 4.91 -11.22 4.89
C GLN A 4 3.95 -11.34 3.70
N THR A 5 2.66 -11.21 3.97
CA THR A 5 1.65 -11.15 2.91
C THR A 5 1.71 -9.77 2.26
N VAL A 6 1.29 -9.65 1.00
CA VAL A 6 1.28 -8.34 0.32
C VAL A 6 0.50 -7.28 1.11
N GLU A 7 -0.59 -7.69 1.76
CA GLU A 7 -1.37 -6.85 2.68
C GLU A 7 -0.52 -6.32 3.85
N ASP A 8 0.37 -7.16 4.40
CA ASP A 8 1.29 -6.79 5.47
C ASP A 8 2.30 -5.73 5.01
N ALA A 9 2.82 -5.88 3.77
CA ALA A 9 3.72 -4.92 3.15
C ALA A 9 3.01 -3.59 2.88
N VAL A 10 1.81 -3.62 2.30
CA VAL A 10 0.99 -2.42 2.03
C VAL A 10 0.68 -1.68 3.34
N ALA A 11 0.22 -2.39 4.37
CA ALA A 11 -0.05 -1.80 5.68
C ALA A 11 1.22 -1.17 6.29
N THR A 12 2.38 -1.82 6.14
CA THR A 12 3.66 -1.31 6.65
C THR A 12 4.11 -0.06 5.90
N ALA A 13 4.01 -0.04 4.58
CA ALA A 13 4.37 1.13 3.76
C ALA A 13 3.45 2.33 4.08
N LEU A 14 2.14 2.10 4.19
CA LEU A 14 1.19 3.12 4.61
C LEU A 14 1.46 3.64 6.02
N ALA A 15 1.69 2.75 6.99
CA ALA A 15 2.00 3.12 8.38
C ALA A 15 3.24 4.02 8.46
N ASN A 16 4.32 3.64 7.76
CA ASN A 16 5.57 4.41 7.72
C ASN A 16 5.34 5.81 7.15
N ARG A 17 4.57 5.93 6.06
CA ARG A 17 4.35 7.20 5.37
C ARG A 17 3.34 8.11 6.10
N LEU A 18 2.31 7.54 6.70
CA LEU A 18 1.33 8.26 7.49
C LEU A 18 1.84 8.59 8.90
N GLN A 19 3.00 8.04 9.30
CA GLN A 19 3.55 8.10 10.66
C GLN A 19 2.53 7.61 11.68
N MET A 20 1.89 6.49 11.37
CA MET A 20 0.86 5.85 12.19
C MET A 20 1.27 4.43 12.54
N ASP A 21 0.64 3.87 13.57
CA ASP A 21 0.79 2.47 13.89
C ASP A 21 0.09 1.62 12.82
N LYS A 22 0.74 0.53 12.40
CA LYS A 22 0.19 -0.40 11.41
C LYS A 22 -1.14 -1.01 11.85
N ALA A 23 -1.34 -1.15 13.16
CA ALA A 23 -2.60 -1.65 13.73
C ALA A 23 -3.77 -0.67 13.55
N ASP A 24 -3.49 0.62 13.33
CA ASP A 24 -4.49 1.66 13.07
C ASP A 24 -4.76 1.86 11.57
N ILE A 25 -4.01 1.17 10.68
CA ILE A 25 -4.23 1.21 9.23
C ILE A 25 -5.39 0.28 8.88
N ASP A 26 -6.53 0.88 8.54
CA ASP A 26 -7.66 0.16 7.98
C ASP A 26 -7.45 -0.06 6.47
N LEU A 27 -7.30 -1.33 6.08
CA LEU A 27 -7.06 -1.72 4.69
C LEU A 27 -8.31 -1.69 3.83
N ASP A 28 -9.48 -1.78 4.45
CA ASP A 28 -10.78 -1.74 3.79
C ASP A 28 -11.27 -0.29 3.61
N LEU A 29 -10.63 0.66 4.28
CA LEU A 29 -10.88 2.08 4.08
C LEU A 29 -10.37 2.54 2.69
N PRO A 30 -11.16 3.35 1.95
CA PRO A 30 -10.69 4.00 0.76
C PRO A 30 -9.42 4.81 1.02
N MET A 31 -8.41 4.67 0.16
CA MET A 31 -7.11 5.31 0.40
C MET A 31 -7.23 6.82 0.54
N HIS A 32 -8.13 7.46 -0.21
CA HIS A 32 -8.39 8.91 -0.15
C HIS A 32 -9.02 9.39 1.18
N LEU A 33 -9.55 8.48 2.00
CA LEU A 33 -10.08 8.78 3.33
C LEU A 33 -9.06 8.54 4.44
N LEU A 34 -7.88 7.98 4.12
CA LEU A 34 -6.81 7.85 5.10
C LEU A 34 -6.33 9.24 5.54
N PRO A 35 -6.10 9.43 6.86
CA PRO A 35 -5.68 10.71 7.38
C PRO A 35 -4.32 11.11 6.81
N LYS A 36 -4.18 12.36 6.35
CA LYS A 36 -2.93 12.93 5.79
C LYS A 36 -2.43 12.25 4.51
N ILE A 37 -3.29 11.52 3.80
CA ILE A 37 -2.94 10.99 2.48
C ILE A 37 -2.89 12.16 1.48
N GLU A 38 -1.79 12.26 0.72
CA GLU A 38 -1.70 13.12 -0.46
C GLU A 38 -1.30 12.24 -1.66
N SER A 39 -1.59 12.65 -2.89
CA SER A 39 -1.22 11.86 -4.08
C SER A 39 0.28 11.54 -4.15
N VAL A 40 1.13 12.42 -3.61
CA VAL A 40 2.58 12.21 -3.49
C VAL A 40 2.92 11.09 -2.51
N VAL A 41 2.12 10.95 -1.45
CA VAL A 41 2.29 9.87 -0.45
C VAL A 41 1.96 8.53 -1.08
N ILE A 42 0.92 8.43 -1.89
CA ILE A 42 0.54 7.20 -2.59
C ILE A 42 1.67 6.71 -3.50
N LEU A 43 2.23 7.59 -4.34
CA LEU A 43 3.38 7.23 -5.18
C LEU A 43 4.60 6.80 -4.36
N SER A 44 4.82 7.45 -3.22
CA SER A 44 5.91 7.09 -2.32
C SER A 44 5.71 5.70 -1.68
N VAL A 45 4.47 5.34 -1.34
CA VAL A 45 4.09 4.02 -0.85
C VAL A 45 4.35 2.95 -1.91
N VAL A 46 4.03 3.24 -3.18
CA VAL A 46 4.29 2.32 -4.29
C VAL A 46 5.78 2.03 -4.42
N VAL A 47 6.63 3.05 -4.40
CA VAL A 47 8.10 2.86 -4.46
C VAL A 47 8.61 2.00 -3.29
N ASP A 48 8.09 2.22 -2.08
CA ASP A 48 8.46 1.39 -0.92
C ASP A 48 8.00 -0.07 -1.09
N LEU A 49 6.87 -0.30 -1.75
CA LEU A 49 6.35 -1.64 -2.03
C LEU A 49 7.13 -2.35 -3.13
N GLU A 50 7.53 -1.63 -4.18
CA GLU A 50 8.39 -2.16 -5.24
C GLU A 50 9.72 -2.66 -4.67
N ASP A 51 10.35 -1.89 -3.78
CA ASP A 51 11.59 -2.26 -3.11
C ASP A 51 11.37 -3.45 -2.16
N ALA A 52 10.32 -3.40 -1.32
CA ALA A 52 10.03 -4.44 -0.34
C ALA A 52 9.64 -5.79 -0.95
N LEU A 53 8.90 -5.78 -2.06
CA LEU A 53 8.39 -6.98 -2.73
C LEU A 53 9.24 -7.38 -3.95
N SER A 54 10.23 -6.57 -4.35
CA SER A 54 11.01 -6.75 -5.58
C SER A 54 10.13 -6.96 -6.82
N VAL A 55 9.06 -6.17 -6.93
CA VAL A 55 8.10 -6.17 -8.04
C VAL A 55 8.07 -4.79 -8.69
N ALA A 56 7.80 -4.73 -9.99
CA ALA A 56 7.55 -3.47 -10.68
C ALA A 56 6.05 -3.20 -10.71
N ILE A 57 5.60 -2.12 -10.07
CA ILE A 57 4.20 -1.73 -9.99
C ILE A 57 3.97 -0.62 -11.03
N PRO A 58 3.12 -0.84 -12.06
CA PRO A 58 2.77 0.21 -13.01
C PRO A 58 2.14 1.41 -12.29
N ASP A 59 2.46 2.62 -12.74
CA ASP A 59 1.93 3.86 -12.16
C ASP A 59 0.39 3.91 -12.15
N ASP A 60 -0.29 3.22 -13.07
CA ASP A 60 -1.75 3.16 -13.12
C ASP A 60 -2.38 2.33 -11.99
N VAL A 61 -1.66 1.35 -11.42
CA VAL A 61 -2.17 0.44 -10.36
C VAL A 61 -2.64 1.17 -9.10
N PRO A 62 -1.86 2.07 -8.48
CA PRO A 62 -2.33 2.82 -7.31
C PRO A 62 -3.55 3.72 -7.60
N PHE A 63 -3.76 4.14 -8.85
CA PHE A 63 -4.94 4.93 -9.24
C PHE A 63 -6.15 4.06 -9.60
N ALA A 64 -5.92 2.82 -10.02
CA ALA A 64 -6.98 1.83 -10.21
C ALA A 64 -7.51 1.32 -8.86
N ALA A 65 -6.64 1.25 -7.84
CA ALA A 65 -7.00 0.81 -6.51
C ALA A 65 -7.87 1.82 -5.75
N VAL A 66 -8.99 1.35 -5.19
CA VAL A 66 -9.87 2.18 -4.35
C VAL A 66 -9.44 2.13 -2.88
N THR A 67 -9.06 0.95 -2.39
CA THR A 67 -8.66 0.68 -1.01
C THR A 67 -7.26 0.10 -0.97
N ALA A 68 -6.63 0.09 0.21
CA ALA A 68 -5.31 -0.52 0.38
C ALA A 68 -5.36 -2.05 0.22
N ARG A 69 -6.49 -2.68 0.52
CA ARG A 69 -6.76 -4.10 0.21
C ARG A 69 -6.78 -4.34 -1.30
N ASP A 70 -7.48 -3.49 -2.06
CA ASP A 70 -7.56 -3.59 -3.52
C ASP A 70 -6.17 -3.44 -4.15
N LEU A 71 -5.37 -2.48 -3.65
CA LEU A 71 -3.96 -2.35 -4.03
C LEU A 71 -3.17 -3.63 -3.76
N ALA A 72 -3.36 -4.25 -2.59
CA ALA A 72 -2.68 -5.49 -2.26
C ALA A 72 -3.10 -6.66 -3.15
N GLU A 73 -4.37 -6.72 -3.58
CA GLU A 73 -4.85 -7.73 -4.53
C GLU A 73 -4.25 -7.51 -5.93
N LEU A 74 -4.24 -6.27 -6.43
CA LEU A 74 -3.63 -5.94 -7.72
C LEU A 74 -2.13 -6.28 -7.73
N ILE A 75 -1.40 -5.99 -6.65
CA ILE A 75 0.01 -6.36 -6.53
C ILE A 75 0.18 -7.88 -6.48
N LYS A 76 -0.72 -8.63 -5.81
CA LYS A 76 -0.71 -10.10 -5.83
C LYS A 76 -0.88 -10.67 -7.23
N GLU A 77 -1.65 -10.03 -8.10
CA GLU A 77 -1.81 -10.47 -9.50
C GLU A 77 -0.57 -10.22 -10.37
N LEU A 78 0.34 -9.35 -9.93
CA LEU A 78 1.59 -9.03 -10.63
C LEU A 78 2.76 -9.95 -10.25
N MET A 79 2.61 -10.78 -9.22
CA MET A 79 3.62 -11.73 -8.72
C MET A 79 3.37 -13.16 -9.22
#